data_AF-A0A833ZA34-F1
#
_entry.id   AF-A0A833ZA34-F1
#
_cell.length_a   1.000
_cell.length_b   1.000
_cell.length_c   1.000
_cell.angle_alpha   90.00
_cell.angle_beta   90.00
_cell.angle_gamma   90.00
#
_symmetry.space_group_name_H-M   'P 1'
#
loop_
_entity.id
_entity.type
_entity.pdbx_description
1 polymer ?
#
loop_
_entity_poly.entity_id
_entity_poly.type
_entity_poly.pdbx_seq_one_letter_code
_entity_poly.pdbx_strand_id
1 'polypeptide(L)'
;MAGLEVLFASVAPTITCAQDALICFLHWEVVTHGYCGLGVGDQPGSSDKKSELLPAEWNSNKDLYTLRYQSKDGSRRLLVKAITVENSMIINVLEYGSEQVSDLTLNLDDYIDSEHLTDFHRSFCPWTVSR
;
A
#
# COMPACT_ATOMS: atom_id res chain seq x y z
N MET A 1 2.36 14.27 -8.08
CA MET A 1 2.52 13.48 -6.83
C MET A 1 3.97 13.60 -6.39
N ALA A 2 4.31 14.59 -5.55
CA ALA A 2 5.68 14.75 -5.08
C ALA A 2 5.94 13.78 -3.93
N GLY A 3 6.90 12.85 -4.07
CA GLY A 3 7.33 11.94 -3.00
C GLY A 3 7.08 10.44 -3.27
N LEU A 4 6.17 10.09 -4.18
CA LEU A 4 5.96 8.68 -4.55
C LEU A 4 7.22 8.05 -5.15
N GLU A 5 7.92 8.78 -6.04
CA GLU A 5 9.18 8.33 -6.64
C GLU A 5 10.25 8.04 -5.57
N VAL A 6 10.31 8.87 -4.52
CA VAL A 6 11.25 8.70 -3.40
C VAL A 6 10.89 7.49 -2.56
N LEU A 7 9.60 7.30 -2.25
CA LEU A 7 9.12 6.10 -1.57
C LEU A 7 9.46 4.85 -2.38
N PHE A 8 9.10 4.86 -3.67
CA PHE A 8 9.35 3.74 -4.57
C PHE A 8 10.85 3.41 -4.63
N ALA A 9 11.72 4.41 -4.80
CA ALA A 9 13.17 4.21 -4.79
C ALA A 9 13.68 3.61 -3.46
N SER A 10 13.04 3.93 -2.32
CA SER A 10 13.41 3.37 -1.01
C SER A 10 13.06 1.88 -0.86
N VAL A 11 12.07 1.39 -1.60
CA VAL A 11 11.61 0.00 -1.53
C VAL A 11 11.83 -0.79 -2.83
N ALA A 12 12.33 -0.17 -3.88
CA ALA A 12 12.60 -0.80 -5.18
C ALA A 12 13.39 -2.13 -5.07
N PRO A 13 14.40 -2.28 -4.19
CA PRO A 13 15.11 -3.55 -4.02
C PRO A 13 14.24 -4.68 -3.44
N THR A 14 13.12 -4.34 -2.82
CA THR A 14 12.19 -5.28 -2.20
C THR A 14 10.97 -5.58 -3.07
N ILE A 15 10.71 -4.77 -4.12
CA ILE A 15 9.61 -4.99 -5.06
C ILE A 15 9.98 -6.16 -5.99
N THR A 16 9.19 -7.22 -5.91
CA THR A 16 9.41 -8.48 -6.65
C THR A 16 8.25 -8.85 -7.56
N CYS A 17 7.08 -8.24 -7.38
CA CYS A 17 5.88 -8.54 -8.15
C CYS A 17 4.96 -7.31 -8.28
N ALA A 18 3.94 -7.38 -9.15
CA ALA A 18 3.03 -6.26 -9.40
C ALA A 18 2.26 -5.81 -8.15
N GLN A 19 1.93 -6.76 -7.28
CA GLN A 19 1.25 -6.52 -6.01
C GLN A 19 2.10 -5.61 -5.10
N ASP A 20 3.43 -5.83 -5.06
CA ASP A 20 4.34 -4.99 -4.28
C ASP A 20 4.28 -3.52 -4.75
N ALA A 21 4.29 -3.31 -6.07
CA ALA A 21 4.21 -1.97 -6.66
C ALA A 21 2.86 -1.31 -6.36
N LEU A 22 1.75 -2.05 -6.45
CA LEU A 22 0.41 -1.54 -6.13
C LEU A 22 0.30 -1.16 -4.64
N ILE A 23 0.83 -1.97 -3.74
CA ILE A 23 0.84 -1.67 -2.30
C ILE A 23 1.73 -0.48 -1.97
N CYS A 24 2.86 -0.33 -2.65
CA CYS A 24 3.70 0.87 -2.52
C CYS A 24 2.92 2.13 -2.90
N PHE A 25 2.15 2.08 -3.99
CA PHE A 25 1.27 3.18 -4.40
C PHE A 25 0.16 3.46 -3.38
N LEU A 26 -0.55 2.41 -2.94
CA LEU A 26 -1.62 2.52 -1.94
C LEU A 26 -1.10 3.13 -0.63
N HIS A 27 0.08 2.69 -0.17
CA HIS A 27 0.71 3.24 1.02
C HIS A 27 0.96 4.74 0.89
N TRP A 28 1.51 5.17 -0.25
CA TRP A 28 1.75 6.58 -0.52
C TRP A 28 0.46 7.41 -0.52
N GLU A 29 -0.61 6.90 -1.12
CA GLU A 29 -1.93 7.55 -1.06
C GLU A 29 -2.40 7.70 0.39
N VAL A 30 -2.34 6.65 1.20
CA VAL A 30 -2.73 6.73 2.62
C VAL A 30 -1.88 7.75 3.39
N VAL A 31 -0.56 7.78 3.17
CA VAL A 31 0.36 8.70 3.85
C VAL A 31 0.13 10.15 3.46
N THR A 32 -0.07 10.44 2.17
CA THR A 32 -0.36 11.80 1.67
C THR A 32 -1.70 12.33 2.16
N HIS A 33 -2.66 11.44 2.48
CA HIS A 33 -3.93 11.79 3.11
C HIS A 33 -3.86 11.92 4.66
N GLY A 34 -2.66 12.04 5.22
CA GLY A 34 -2.46 12.43 6.63
C GLY A 34 -2.29 11.28 7.61
N TYR A 35 -1.99 10.08 7.12
CA TYR A 35 -1.67 8.92 7.95
C TYR A 35 -0.17 8.62 7.96
N CYS A 36 0.26 7.79 8.91
CA CYS A 36 1.59 7.22 8.98
C CYS A 36 1.45 5.70 9.14
N GLY A 37 2.33 4.93 8.50
CA GLY A 37 2.48 3.51 8.78
C GLY A 37 2.90 3.27 10.22
N LEU A 38 2.35 2.23 10.84
CA LEU A 38 2.73 1.78 12.17
C LEU A 38 3.49 0.46 12.11
N GLY A 39 2.98 -0.51 11.37
CA GLY A 39 3.50 -1.87 11.39
C GLY A 39 2.69 -2.82 10.51
N VAL A 40 3.12 -4.07 10.48
CA VAL A 40 2.44 -5.16 9.77
C VAL A 40 1.53 -5.96 10.70
N GLY A 41 0.61 -6.74 10.12
CA GLY A 41 -0.28 -7.65 10.84
C GLY A 41 -1.47 -6.97 11.52
N ASP A 42 -2.35 -7.77 12.12
CA ASP A 42 -3.63 -7.29 12.70
C ASP A 42 -3.48 -6.63 14.08
N GLN A 43 -2.41 -6.97 14.81
CA GLN A 43 -2.20 -6.55 16.19
C GLN A 43 -0.92 -5.71 16.33
N PRO A 44 -0.85 -4.79 17.31
CA PRO A 44 0.37 -4.04 17.62
C PRO A 44 1.55 -4.96 17.93
N GLY A 45 2.68 -4.69 17.27
CA GLY A 45 3.94 -5.39 17.49
C GLY A 45 4.96 -4.52 18.25
N SER A 46 5.99 -5.15 18.80
CA SER A 46 7.11 -4.44 19.44
C SER A 46 7.97 -3.66 18.43
N SER A 47 7.87 -3.98 17.14
CA SER A 47 8.52 -3.28 16.02
C SER A 47 7.72 -2.10 15.49
N ASP A 48 6.54 -1.82 16.07
CA ASP A 48 5.69 -0.73 15.61
C ASP A 48 6.39 0.61 15.74
N LYS A 49 6.50 1.33 14.62
CA LYS A 49 7.09 2.66 14.56
C LYS A 49 6.28 3.52 13.63
N LYS A 50 5.79 4.65 14.15
CA LYS A 50 5.12 5.68 13.33
C LYS A 50 6.12 6.22 12.31
N SER A 51 5.86 5.96 11.03
CA SER A 51 6.75 6.29 9.92
C SER A 51 5.95 6.59 8.65
N GLU A 52 6.50 7.42 7.77
CA GLU A 52 6.00 7.60 6.39
C GLU A 52 6.62 6.59 5.41
N LEU A 53 7.58 5.78 5.90
CA LEU A 53 8.13 4.65 5.16
C LEU A 53 7.26 3.41 5.35
N LEU A 54 7.31 2.51 4.37
CA LEU A 54 6.72 1.18 4.50
C LEU A 54 7.33 0.43 5.70
N PRO A 55 6.51 -0.27 6.50
CA PRO A 55 7.00 -1.07 7.62
C PRO A 55 8.00 -2.15 7.19
N ALA A 56 8.85 -2.61 8.10
CA ALA A 56 9.67 -3.79 7.83
C ALA A 56 8.78 -5.01 7.52
N GLU A 57 9.21 -5.84 6.57
CA GLU A 57 8.52 -7.08 6.16
C GLU A 57 7.09 -6.86 5.63
N TRP A 58 6.75 -5.64 5.18
CA TRP A 58 5.45 -5.26 4.63
C TRP A 58 4.99 -6.16 3.48
N ASN A 59 5.93 -6.75 2.74
CA ASN A 59 5.69 -7.59 1.57
C ASN A 59 6.14 -9.06 1.76
N SER A 60 6.19 -9.53 3.00
CA SER A 60 6.58 -10.91 3.33
C SER A 60 5.59 -11.96 2.82
N ASN A 61 4.29 -11.61 2.74
CA ASN A 61 3.24 -12.47 2.22
C ASN A 61 2.60 -11.82 0.99
N LYS A 62 2.76 -12.45 -0.19
CA LYS A 62 2.24 -11.93 -1.47
C LYS A 62 0.75 -12.21 -1.67
N ASP A 63 0.17 -13.11 -0.90
CA ASP A 63 -1.26 -13.45 -0.95
C ASP A 63 -2.09 -12.52 -0.07
N LEU A 64 -1.49 -11.99 1.01
CA LEU A 64 -2.16 -11.11 1.97
C LEU A 64 -1.18 -10.08 2.55
N TYR A 65 -1.40 -8.82 2.20
CA TYR A 65 -0.74 -7.67 2.82
C TYR A 65 -1.62 -7.16 3.95
N THR A 66 -1.04 -6.95 5.13
CA THR A 66 -1.77 -6.41 6.29
C THR A 66 -0.95 -5.29 6.89
N LEU A 67 -1.41 -4.05 6.72
CA LEU A 67 -0.72 -2.83 7.12
C LEU A 67 -1.60 -2.02 8.07
N ARG A 68 -0.99 -1.55 9.16
CA ARG A 68 -1.65 -0.70 10.13
C ARG A 68 -1.18 0.74 9.99
N TYR A 69 -2.14 1.66 10.08
CA TYR A 69 -1.90 3.08 9.97
C TYR A 69 -2.52 3.84 11.13
N GLN A 70 -1.96 5.01 11.39
CA GLN A 70 -2.52 5.97 12.34
C GLN A 70 -2.44 7.37 11.76
N SER A 71 -3.49 8.15 11.95
CA SER A 71 -3.51 9.55 11.56
C SER A 71 -2.39 10.33 12.26
N LYS A 72 -1.91 11.41 11.65
CA LYS A 72 -0.83 12.24 12.21
C LYS A 72 -1.18 12.80 13.59
N ASP A 73 -2.44 13.16 13.82
CA ASP A 73 -3.00 13.62 15.11
C ASP A 73 -3.27 12.49 16.13
N GLY A 74 -3.15 11.21 15.72
CA GLY A 74 -3.36 10.05 16.58
C GLY A 74 -4.83 9.67 16.83
N SER A 75 -5.79 10.42 16.27
CA SER A 75 -7.22 10.26 16.54
C SER A 75 -7.85 9.05 15.83
N ARG A 76 -7.32 8.68 14.66
CA ARG A 76 -7.85 7.60 13.81
C ARG A 76 -6.79 6.54 13.57
N ARG A 77 -7.25 5.29 13.49
CA ARG A 77 -6.43 4.13 13.17
C ARG A 77 -7.10 3.35 12.06
N LEU A 78 -6.31 2.92 11.07
CA LEU A 78 -6.78 2.10 9.96
C LEU A 78 -6.05 0.76 9.96
N LEU A 79 -6.79 -0.28 9.59
CA LEU A 79 -6.25 -1.58 9.20
C LEU A 79 -6.54 -1.77 7.73
N VAL A 80 -5.49 -1.87 6.92
CA VAL A 80 -5.57 -2.11 5.49
C VAL A 80 -5.18 -3.56 5.25
N LYS A 81 -6.08 -4.33 4.64
CA LYS A 81 -5.82 -5.68 4.14
C LYS A 81 -5.90 -5.66 2.64
N ALA A 82 -4.90 -6.19 1.96
CA ALA A 82 -4.94 -6.36 0.52
C ALA A 82 -4.72 -7.84 0.20
N ILE A 83 -5.74 -8.44 -0.41
CA ILE A 83 -5.82 -9.88 -0.68
C ILE A 83 -5.61 -10.07 -2.17
N THR A 84 -4.63 -10.87 -2.54
CA THR A 84 -4.38 -11.21 -3.94
C THR A 84 -5.31 -12.34 -4.35
N VAL A 85 -6.06 -12.14 -5.43
CA VAL A 85 -6.97 -13.13 -6.03
C VAL A 85 -6.70 -13.16 -7.52
N GLU A 86 -6.02 -14.21 -7.97
CA GLU A 86 -5.57 -14.35 -9.36
C GLU A 86 -4.77 -13.12 -9.82
N ASN A 87 -5.29 -12.35 -10.78
CA ASN A 87 -4.67 -11.12 -11.28
C ASN A 87 -5.26 -9.85 -10.67
N SER A 88 -6.10 -9.97 -9.64
CA SER A 88 -6.71 -8.84 -8.96
C SER A 88 -6.24 -8.74 -7.50
N MET A 89 -6.35 -7.55 -6.94
CA MET A 89 -6.20 -7.32 -5.51
C MET A 89 -7.48 -6.72 -4.94
N ILE A 90 -7.99 -7.36 -3.87
CA ILE A 90 -9.10 -6.87 -3.08
C ILE A 90 -8.52 -6.12 -1.88
N ILE A 91 -8.76 -4.82 -1.82
CA ILE A 91 -8.30 -3.92 -0.77
C ILE A 91 -9.46 -3.65 0.17
N ASN A 92 -9.30 -4.06 1.42
CA ASN A 92 -10.23 -3.79 2.50
C ASN A 92 -9.60 -2.83 3.50
N VAL A 93 -10.32 -1.78 3.87
CA VAL A 93 -9.87 -0.78 4.85
C VAL A 93 -10.88 -0.70 5.97
N LEU A 94 -10.44 -1.04 7.18
CA LEU A 94 -11.22 -0.90 8.41
C LEU A 94 -10.72 0.30 9.20
N GLU A 95 -11.62 1.21 9.59
CA GLU A 95 -11.35 2.23 10.59
C GLU A 95 -11.75 1.74 11.98
N TYR A 96 -10.78 1.58 12.89
CA TYR A 96 -11.03 1.01 14.23
C TYR A 96 -11.99 1.84 15.10
N GLY A 97 -12.07 3.16 14.88
CA GLY A 97 -12.89 4.05 15.71
C GLY A 97 -14.38 4.01 15.37
N SER A 98 -14.69 3.91 14.07
CA SER A 98 -16.07 3.91 13.56
C SER A 98 -16.57 2.53 13.15
N GLU A 99 -15.68 1.54 13.13
CA GLU A 99 -15.90 0.19 12.58
C GLU A 99 -16.34 0.18 11.11
N GLN A 100 -16.18 1.32 10.40
CA GLN A 100 -16.48 1.40 8.99
C GLN A 100 -15.48 0.59 8.18
N VAL A 101 -16.00 -0.16 7.22
CA VAL A 101 -15.24 -0.98 6.29
C VAL A 101 -15.47 -0.45 4.87
N SER A 102 -14.39 -0.20 4.16
CA SER A 102 -14.39 0.12 2.72
C SER A 102 -13.73 -1.01 1.95
N ASP A 103 -14.25 -1.32 0.77
CA ASP A 103 -13.74 -2.38 -0.10
C ASP A 103 -13.52 -1.85 -1.52
N LEU A 104 -12.43 -2.26 -2.15
CA LEU A 104 -12.07 -1.91 -3.53
C LEU A 104 -11.36 -3.09 -4.19
N THR A 105 -11.81 -3.51 -5.37
CA THR A 105 -11.12 -4.53 -6.17
C THR A 105 -10.45 -3.89 -7.38
N LEU A 106 -9.17 -4.19 -7.59
CA LEU A 106 -8.36 -3.67 -8.70
C LEU A 106 -7.75 -4.83 -9.49
N ASN A 107 -7.84 -4.80 -10.82
CA ASN A 107 -7.11 -5.72 -11.69
C ASN A 107 -5.69 -5.18 -11.93
N LEU A 108 -4.65 -5.98 -11.68
CA LEU A 108 -3.26 -5.55 -11.72
C LEU A 108 -2.83 -5.09 -13.12
N ASP A 109 -3.29 -5.78 -14.18
CA ASP A 109 -2.91 -5.47 -15.56
C ASP A 109 -3.35 -4.07 -16.01
N ASP A 110 -4.40 -3.52 -15.38
CA ASP A 110 -4.91 -2.19 -15.71
C ASP A 110 -4.01 -1.08 -15.14
N TYR A 111 -3.19 -1.38 -14.12
CA TYR A 111 -2.46 -0.37 -13.35
C TYR A 111 -0.94 -0.58 -13.29
N ILE A 112 -0.46 -1.83 -13.40
CA ILE A 112 0.94 -2.17 -13.17
C ILE A 112 1.54 -2.89 -14.39
N ASP A 113 2.64 -2.35 -14.91
CA ASP A 113 3.46 -3.03 -15.90
C ASP A 113 4.44 -3.98 -15.21
N SER A 114 4.11 -5.27 -15.23
CA SER A 114 4.90 -6.33 -14.60
C SER A 114 6.28 -6.55 -15.26
N GLU A 115 6.49 -6.08 -16.50
CA GLU A 115 7.77 -6.21 -17.19
C GLU A 115 8.77 -5.12 -16.76
N HIS A 116 8.27 -4.02 -16.17
CA HIS A 116 9.05 -2.84 -15.82
C HIS A 116 8.92 -2.45 -14.33
N LEU A 117 8.85 -3.43 -13.43
CA LEU A 117 8.66 -3.23 -11.98
C LEU A 117 9.78 -2.45 -11.26
N THR A 118 10.94 -2.26 -11.91
CA THR A 118 12.06 -1.50 -11.34
C THR A 118 12.19 -0.09 -11.91
N ASP A 119 11.42 0.23 -12.97
CA ASP A 119 11.39 1.54 -13.59
C ASP A 119 10.11 2.28 -13.17
N PHE A 120 10.25 3.19 -12.21
CA PHE A 120 9.13 3.98 -11.68
C PHE A 120 8.25 4.62 -12.77
N HIS A 121 8.84 5.07 -13.88
CA HIS A 121 8.09 5.76 -14.94
C HIS A 121 7.32 4.80 -15.86
N ARG A 122 7.60 3.50 -15.79
CA ARG A 122 6.95 2.45 -16.58
C ARG A 122 6.12 1.49 -15.74
N SER A 123 6.51 1.25 -14.49
CA SER A 123 5.83 0.35 -13.56
C SER A 123 4.35 0.72 -13.38
N PHE A 124 4.01 2.00 -13.44
CA PHE A 124 2.65 2.48 -13.35
C PHE A 124 2.12 2.79 -14.75
N CYS A 125 1.07 2.08 -15.17
CA CYS A 125 0.40 2.37 -16.44
C CYS A 125 -0.04 3.84 -16.45
N PRO A 126 0.34 4.64 -17.47
CA PRO A 126 -0.02 6.04 -17.52
C PRO A 126 -1.54 6.16 -17.59
N TRP A 127 -2.11 6.79 -16.56
CA TRP A 127 -3.50 7.25 -16.51
C TRP A 127 -3.74 8.27 -17.62
N THR A 128 -3.92 7.80 -18.85
CA THR A 128 -4.34 8.61 -19.98
C THR A 128 -5.61 8.04 -20.57
N VAL A 129 -6.70 8.80 -20.34
CA VAL A 129 -8.04 8.69 -20.93
C VAL A 129 -8.92 7.60 -20.28
N SER A 130 -9.77 7.92 -19.31
CA SER A 130 -11.02 8.64 -19.59
C SER A 130 -11.55 9.35 -18.34
N ARG A 131 -11.79 10.66 -18.49
CA ARG A 131 -12.80 11.40 -17.71
C ARG A 131 -14.17 11.17 -18.31
#